data_AF-A0A6A2XY06-F1
#
_entry.id   AF-A0A6A2XY06-F1
#
_cell.length_a   1.000
_cell.length_b   1.000
_cell.length_c   1.000
_cell.angle_alpha   90.00
_cell.angle_beta   90.00
_cell.angle_gamma   90.00
#
_symmetry.space_group_name_H-M   'P 1'
#
loop_
_entity.id
_entity.type
_entity.pdbx_description
1 polymer ?
#
loop_
_entity_poly.entity_id
_entity_poly.type
_entity_poly.pdbx_seq_one_letter_code
_entity_poly.pdbx_strand_id
1 'polypeptide(L)'
;MKTTKRFGLEGGETLIPGMKEMFDRAADLGVECIVVEMSHRGRLNVLGNVFRKPLRQIFSKFDKNSKFEDESGLYTGTGDVKYHLGTSYDHPTRSGKRIHLPLVANPSYLEAPDRQGVVYETLHLSALPNYTTCGTMHIVVNNQVAFTTDPRRFRHNEIDEPFFTQPNMYRVIQKHPSSLEIYKNKLLESGEVTEEDIGRMHKNVDSILNEEFLNSKDYVQKRRDWLSTNWKGFKSPEQLSRIRNTGVNLEILKKVGRAISILPKDFKPHRAVKKVHEDRAKMIETGEGLEWAMGEALAFGTLLVEVYVHVSSSLSEFGVLGFELGYSMENLDAIVIWKAQFGDFSNGAQVILDQFLSSGEAKWLRQTGLVVLLPHGYDGQGPEHSSARLERFLQMSDEDPYEIPEMDPTHRKQIQKCNWQVVNTTTPANYFHVIRRQMHREFRKPLIAMSPKNLLRYKFCKSNLSEFDDVQGHEGFDKQGTRFKRLLIKDQNNHLDLEKCIKRLVLCSGKVYYELDEERKKRNGNDIAICRVEQLCPFPFDLIQRELKRYPNAEIVWCQEESMNMGAYTYIAPRLCTAMKVVLVKGSMEDIKYAGRPPPPVYCRSILDVEDLGGVNRAVVV
;
A
#
# COMPACT_ATOMS: atom_id res chain seq x y z
N MET A 1 -34.75 15.57 18.26
CA MET A 1 -33.45 15.27 18.90
C MET A 1 -32.35 15.29 17.83
N LYS A 2 -31.13 15.78 18.13
CA LYS A 2 -29.98 15.64 17.22
C LYS A 2 -29.43 14.21 17.36
N THR A 3 -29.77 13.32 16.43
CA THR A 3 -29.44 11.88 16.52
C THR A 3 -28.14 11.48 15.81
N THR A 4 -27.50 12.40 15.08
CA THR A 4 -26.32 12.09 14.25
C THR A 4 -25.24 13.17 14.36
N LYS A 5 -23.98 12.72 14.49
CA LYS A 5 -22.78 13.59 14.46
C LYS A 5 -22.52 14.05 13.02
N ARG A 6 -22.22 15.34 12.84
CA ARG A 6 -21.93 15.97 11.54
C ARG A 6 -20.60 16.73 11.48
N PHE A 7 -20.04 17.15 12.62
CA PHE A 7 -18.86 18.00 12.73
C PHE A 7 -18.99 19.33 11.96
N GLY A 8 -20.07 20.05 12.22
CA GLY A 8 -20.42 21.27 11.51
C GLY A 8 -19.42 22.43 11.68
N LEU A 9 -19.62 23.45 10.85
CA LEU A 9 -18.77 24.64 10.71
C LEU A 9 -19.33 25.86 11.46
N GLU A 10 -20.28 25.67 12.38
CA GLU A 10 -20.92 26.77 13.12
C GLU A 10 -19.87 27.54 13.95
N GLY A 11 -19.81 28.86 13.76
CA GLY A 11 -18.77 29.75 14.29
C GLY A 11 -17.50 29.87 13.44
N GLY A 12 -17.40 29.15 12.31
CA GLY A 12 -16.28 29.18 11.34
C GLY A 12 -16.73 29.35 9.90
N GLU A 13 -17.95 29.86 9.67
CA GLU A 13 -18.65 29.87 8.38
C GLU A 13 -17.91 30.65 7.29
N THR A 14 -17.09 31.64 7.68
CA THR A 14 -16.27 32.48 6.79
C THR A 14 -15.25 31.69 5.96
N LEU A 15 -14.93 30.45 6.35
CA LEU A 15 -14.13 29.53 5.54
C LEU A 15 -14.75 29.28 4.16
N ILE A 16 -16.08 29.17 4.05
CA ILE A 16 -16.76 28.85 2.78
C ILE A 16 -16.61 29.97 1.71
N PRO A 17 -16.92 31.26 1.98
CA PRO A 17 -16.64 32.32 1.03
C PRO A 17 -15.13 32.53 0.83
N GLY A 18 -14.31 32.39 1.88
CA GLY A 18 -12.85 32.51 1.80
C GLY A 18 -12.21 31.52 0.82
N MET A 19 -12.58 30.23 0.90
CA MET A 19 -12.08 29.20 -0.04
C MET A 19 -12.50 29.49 -1.48
N LYS A 20 -13.73 29.96 -1.72
CA LYS A 20 -14.22 30.29 -3.07
C LYS A 20 -13.43 31.43 -3.69
N GLU A 21 -13.26 32.52 -2.96
CA GLU A 21 -12.48 33.68 -3.41
C GLU A 21 -11.02 33.31 -3.66
N MET A 22 -10.44 32.49 -2.79
CA MET A 22 -9.07 31.96 -2.93
C MET A 22 -8.90 31.11 -4.19
N PHE A 23 -9.86 30.24 -4.52
CA PHE A 23 -9.82 29.41 -5.73
C PHE A 23 -10.04 30.22 -7.01
N ASP A 24 -11.01 31.15 -7.02
CA ASP A 24 -11.21 32.08 -8.14
C ASP A 24 -9.94 32.91 -8.39
N ARG A 25 -9.33 33.46 -7.32
CA ARG A 25 -8.09 34.24 -7.42
C ARG A 25 -6.89 33.41 -7.87
N ALA A 26 -6.77 32.15 -7.44
CA ALA A 26 -5.72 31.25 -7.89
C ALA A 26 -5.85 30.94 -9.39
N ALA A 27 -7.07 30.69 -9.87
CA ALA A 27 -7.32 30.50 -11.30
C ALA A 27 -7.01 31.76 -12.13
N ASP A 28 -7.35 32.95 -11.62
CA ASP A 28 -6.97 34.22 -12.25
C ASP A 28 -5.45 34.36 -12.42
N LEU A 29 -4.68 33.94 -11.41
CA LEU A 29 -3.21 33.88 -11.42
C LEU A 29 -2.64 32.72 -12.28
N GLY A 30 -3.47 31.84 -12.82
CA GLY A 30 -3.07 30.77 -13.74
C GLY A 30 -2.92 29.38 -13.10
N VAL A 31 -3.39 29.17 -11.87
CA VAL A 31 -3.40 27.84 -11.24
C VAL A 31 -4.48 26.97 -11.86
N GLU A 32 -4.10 25.81 -12.39
CA GLU A 32 -5.01 24.86 -13.06
C GLU A 32 -5.60 23.80 -12.11
N CYS A 33 -4.92 23.48 -11.01
CA CYS A 33 -5.33 22.46 -10.05
C CYS A 33 -4.99 22.87 -8.61
N ILE A 34 -5.89 22.61 -7.66
CA ILE A 34 -5.64 22.75 -6.22
C ILE A 34 -6.09 21.47 -5.52
N VAL A 35 -5.10 20.66 -5.12
CA VAL A 35 -5.34 19.49 -4.25
C VAL A 35 -5.63 19.97 -2.84
N VAL A 36 -6.71 19.48 -2.26
CA VAL A 36 -7.14 19.85 -0.90
C VAL A 36 -7.23 18.62 -0.03
N GLU A 37 -6.60 18.69 1.13
CA GLU A 37 -6.82 17.79 2.26
C GLU A 37 -7.50 18.58 3.39
N MET A 38 -8.41 17.93 4.13
CA MET A 38 -9.02 18.55 5.32
C MET A 38 -9.52 17.50 6.32
N SER A 39 -9.56 17.90 7.59
CA SER A 39 -10.16 17.10 8.66
C SER A 39 -11.70 17.07 8.59
N HIS A 40 -12.36 16.52 9.62
CA HIS A 40 -13.81 16.45 9.72
C HIS A 40 -14.52 17.81 9.85
N ARG A 41 -13.85 18.85 10.37
CA ARG A 41 -14.48 20.13 10.76
C ARG A 41 -15.00 20.88 9.54
N GLY A 42 -16.32 20.98 9.42
CA GLY A 42 -16.99 21.65 8.29
C GLY A 42 -16.88 20.92 6.96
N ARG A 43 -16.39 19.67 6.92
CA ARG A 43 -16.15 18.94 5.66
C ARG A 43 -17.42 18.80 4.81
N LEU A 44 -18.56 18.53 5.45
CA LEU A 44 -19.85 18.44 4.74
C LEU A 44 -20.28 19.80 4.14
N ASN A 45 -19.98 20.90 4.84
CA ASN A 45 -20.21 22.25 4.32
C ASN A 45 -19.32 22.54 3.11
N VAL A 46 -18.04 22.15 3.16
CA VAL A 46 -17.08 22.32 2.05
C VAL A 46 -17.46 21.43 0.85
N LEU A 47 -17.77 20.16 1.08
CA LEU A 47 -18.22 19.22 0.04
C LEU A 47 -19.44 19.72 -0.73
N GLY A 48 -20.49 20.17 -0.04
CA GLY A 48 -21.72 20.64 -0.69
C GLY A 48 -21.58 22.04 -1.32
N ASN A 49 -20.97 22.99 -0.59
CA ASN A 49 -21.00 24.40 -1.00
C ASN A 49 -19.82 24.82 -1.90
N VAL A 50 -18.66 24.17 -1.77
CA VAL A 50 -17.44 24.51 -2.51
C VAL A 50 -17.20 23.50 -3.63
N PHE A 51 -17.10 22.20 -3.30
CA PHE A 51 -16.82 21.13 -4.28
C PHE A 51 -18.07 20.57 -4.99
N ARG A 52 -19.26 21.11 -4.69
CA ARG A 52 -20.54 20.78 -5.35
C ARG A 52 -20.88 19.28 -5.38
N LYS A 53 -20.44 18.49 -4.39
CA LYS A 53 -20.89 17.09 -4.26
C LYS A 53 -22.42 17.09 -4.07
N PRO A 54 -23.19 16.30 -4.84
CA PRO A 54 -24.65 16.35 -4.81
C PRO A 54 -25.21 16.20 -3.39
N LEU A 55 -26.09 17.12 -2.99
CA LEU A 55 -26.60 17.16 -1.61
C LEU A 55 -27.38 15.89 -1.26
N ARG A 56 -28.15 15.33 -2.21
CA ARG A 56 -28.78 14.01 -2.09
C ARG A 56 -27.81 12.88 -1.72
N GLN A 57 -26.57 12.89 -2.23
CA GLN A 57 -25.54 11.90 -1.88
C GLN A 57 -25.00 12.11 -0.45
N ILE A 58 -24.96 13.36 0.01
CA ILE A 58 -24.53 13.68 1.39
C ILE A 58 -25.64 13.28 2.37
N PHE A 59 -26.90 13.58 2.04
CA PHE A 59 -28.07 13.27 2.87
C PHE A 59 -28.38 11.78 2.96
N SER A 60 -28.24 11.01 1.88
CA SER A 60 -28.46 9.55 1.92
C SER A 60 -27.50 8.83 2.89
N LYS A 61 -26.32 9.40 3.18
CA LYS A 61 -25.39 8.93 4.21
C LYS A 61 -25.77 9.28 5.67
N PHE A 62 -26.89 9.98 5.88
CA PHE A 62 -27.51 10.14 7.19
C PHE A 62 -28.66 9.15 7.43
N ASP A 63 -29.22 8.56 6.37
CA ASP A 63 -30.16 7.46 6.48
C ASP A 63 -29.41 6.15 6.79
N LYS A 64 -30.04 5.27 7.58
CA LYS A 64 -29.55 3.90 7.83
C LYS A 64 -30.01 2.92 6.75
N ASN A 65 -31.03 3.28 5.97
CA ASN A 65 -31.66 2.44 4.96
C ASN A 65 -31.16 2.75 3.53
N SER A 66 -29.95 3.32 3.39
CA SER A 66 -29.39 3.71 2.10
C SER A 66 -29.34 2.52 1.12
N LYS A 67 -30.06 2.62 0.01
CA LYS A 67 -30.12 1.58 -1.03
C LYS A 67 -28.83 1.60 -1.87
N PHE A 68 -28.29 0.43 -2.17
CA PHE A 68 -27.16 0.25 -3.06
C PHE A 68 -27.62 -0.53 -4.30
N GLU A 69 -27.15 -0.13 -5.48
CA GLU A 69 -27.42 -0.83 -6.74
C GLU A 69 -26.38 -1.96 -6.85
N ASP A 70 -26.83 -3.21 -6.67
CA ASP A 70 -25.98 -4.39 -6.86
C ASP A 70 -26.56 -5.26 -7.99
N GLU A 71 -26.17 -4.94 -9.22
CA GLU A 71 -26.55 -5.72 -10.41
C GLU A 71 -25.75 -7.03 -10.56
N SER A 72 -24.85 -7.39 -9.62
CA SER A 72 -23.89 -8.49 -9.87
C SER A 72 -23.39 -9.31 -8.66
N GLY A 73 -23.78 -8.99 -7.42
CA GLY A 73 -23.26 -9.66 -6.22
C GLY A 73 -21.79 -9.33 -5.93
N LEU A 74 -21.28 -8.21 -6.48
CA LEU A 74 -19.85 -7.99 -6.73
C LEU A 74 -19.33 -6.70 -6.06
N TYR A 75 -19.80 -6.45 -4.83
CA TYR A 75 -19.34 -5.38 -3.95
C TYR A 75 -17.89 -5.62 -3.50
N THR A 76 -16.95 -4.77 -3.92
CA THR A 76 -15.50 -4.94 -3.61
C THR A 76 -14.90 -3.79 -2.78
N GLY A 77 -15.71 -2.99 -2.08
CA GLY A 77 -15.20 -1.89 -1.26
C GLY A 77 -16.11 -1.58 -0.09
N THR A 78 -15.62 -1.78 1.14
CA THR A 78 -16.36 -1.61 2.39
C THR A 78 -16.97 -0.21 2.57
N GLY A 79 -16.36 0.81 1.95
CA GLY A 79 -16.75 2.21 2.11
C GLY A 79 -16.23 2.82 3.41
N ASP A 80 -16.64 4.06 3.68
CA ASP A 80 -16.19 4.84 4.84
C ASP A 80 -17.27 5.84 5.31
N VAL A 81 -17.07 6.46 6.48
CA VAL A 81 -18.01 7.42 7.08
C VAL A 81 -18.08 8.73 6.29
N LYS A 82 -19.26 9.37 6.35
CA LYS A 82 -19.63 10.55 5.55
C LYS A 82 -18.65 11.74 5.59
N TYR A 83 -17.87 11.90 6.66
CA TYR A 83 -16.90 12.97 6.85
C TYR A 83 -15.45 12.57 6.50
N HIS A 84 -15.25 11.45 5.81
CA HIS A 84 -14.00 11.06 5.13
C HIS A 84 -14.12 11.13 3.60
N LEU A 85 -15.34 11.29 3.07
CA LEU A 85 -15.60 11.31 1.64
C LEU A 85 -14.77 12.39 0.94
N GLY A 86 -13.96 11.99 -0.03
CA GLY A 86 -13.39 12.90 -1.02
C GLY A 86 -14.36 13.18 -2.18
N THR A 87 -14.00 14.11 -3.04
CA THR A 87 -14.67 14.35 -4.33
C THR A 87 -13.72 15.02 -5.32
N SER A 88 -14.11 15.15 -6.57
CA SER A 88 -13.33 15.83 -7.61
C SER A 88 -14.30 16.70 -8.40
N TYR A 89 -13.94 17.97 -8.62
CA TYR A 89 -14.82 18.94 -9.25
C TYR A 89 -14.03 19.94 -10.10
N ASP A 90 -14.46 20.15 -11.35
CA ASP A 90 -13.96 21.25 -12.18
C ASP A 90 -14.78 22.50 -11.86
N HIS A 91 -14.21 23.41 -11.08
CA HIS A 91 -14.88 24.62 -10.63
C HIS A 91 -14.83 25.71 -11.70
N PRO A 92 -15.98 26.21 -12.20
CA PRO A 92 -16.05 27.36 -13.08
C PRO A 92 -15.91 28.64 -12.26
N THR A 93 -14.87 29.40 -12.56
CA THR A 93 -14.51 30.64 -11.85
C THR A 93 -15.31 31.82 -12.41
N ARG A 94 -15.40 32.92 -11.66
CA ARG A 94 -16.10 34.16 -12.12
C ARG A 94 -15.50 34.75 -13.40
N SER A 95 -14.22 34.55 -13.67
CA SER A 95 -13.53 35.02 -14.89
C SER A 95 -13.73 34.08 -16.09
N GLY A 96 -14.49 33.00 -15.95
CA GLY A 96 -14.75 32.02 -17.02
C GLY A 96 -13.66 30.96 -17.18
N LYS A 97 -12.55 31.05 -16.44
CA LYS A 97 -11.56 29.97 -16.33
C LYS A 97 -12.13 28.78 -15.56
N ARG A 98 -11.54 27.60 -15.72
CA ARG A 98 -11.82 26.41 -14.91
C ARG A 98 -10.60 26.01 -14.10
N ILE A 99 -10.82 25.53 -12.89
CA ILE A 99 -9.78 25.01 -11.99
C ILE A 99 -10.20 23.65 -11.44
N HIS A 100 -9.30 22.67 -11.47
CA HIS A 100 -9.55 21.32 -11.01
C HIS A 100 -9.36 21.22 -9.49
N LEU A 101 -10.37 20.75 -8.78
CA LEU A 101 -10.38 20.69 -7.32
C LEU A 101 -10.64 19.25 -6.83
N PRO A 102 -9.58 18.43 -6.63
CA PRO A 102 -9.68 17.18 -5.92
C PRO A 102 -9.59 17.38 -4.40
N LEU A 103 -10.61 16.91 -3.67
CA LEU A 103 -10.61 16.74 -2.22
C LEU A 103 -10.20 15.30 -1.87
N VAL A 104 -9.06 15.15 -1.22
CA VAL A 104 -8.48 13.85 -0.83
C VAL A 104 -9.34 13.18 0.25
N ALA A 105 -9.52 11.85 0.16
CA ALA A 105 -10.18 11.07 1.19
C ALA A 105 -9.18 10.70 2.30
N ASN A 106 -9.58 10.82 3.56
CA ASN A 106 -8.70 10.68 4.72
C ASN A 106 -9.39 9.86 5.82
N PRO A 107 -8.66 9.11 6.66
CA PRO A 107 -9.23 8.41 7.81
C PRO A 107 -9.57 9.39 8.95
N SER A 108 -10.18 8.88 10.04
CA SER A 108 -10.42 9.64 11.28
C SER A 108 -9.14 10.16 11.93
N TYR A 109 -8.00 9.64 11.50
CA TYR A 109 -6.70 9.83 12.10
C TYR A 109 -6.09 11.15 11.64
N LEU A 110 -6.33 12.20 12.43
CA LEU A 110 -5.85 13.55 12.16
C LEU A 110 -4.33 13.62 12.33
N GLU A 111 -3.62 14.10 11.30
CA GLU A 111 -2.24 14.62 11.40
C GLU A 111 -1.31 13.78 12.33
N ALA A 112 -1.23 12.49 11.99
CA ALA A 112 -0.75 11.32 12.73
C ALA A 112 0.37 11.43 13.83
N PRO A 113 0.41 10.44 14.76
CA PRO A 113 0.56 10.72 16.19
C PRO A 113 1.92 11.30 16.56
N ASP A 114 1.94 12.51 17.13
CA ASP A 114 1.71 12.65 18.57
C ASP A 114 1.60 14.16 18.86
N ARG A 115 0.40 14.72 18.65
CA ARG A 115 0.17 16.18 18.54
C ARG A 115 0.97 16.89 17.42
N GLN A 116 0.92 16.37 16.18
CA GLN A 116 1.47 16.97 14.94
C GLN A 116 2.94 16.64 14.55
N GLY A 117 3.52 15.51 14.97
CA GLY A 117 4.87 15.10 14.50
C GLY A 117 5.03 15.12 12.97
N VAL A 118 4.06 14.52 12.25
CA VAL A 118 4.03 14.51 10.78
C VAL A 118 3.91 15.91 10.16
N VAL A 119 3.33 16.90 10.84
CA VAL A 119 3.27 18.27 10.30
C VAL A 119 4.68 18.86 10.22
N TYR A 120 5.53 18.61 11.22
CA TYR A 120 6.93 19.03 11.18
C TYR A 120 7.75 18.22 10.17
N GLU A 121 7.47 16.93 9.99
CA GLU A 121 8.08 16.13 8.91
C GLU A 121 7.70 16.70 7.53
N THR A 122 6.41 16.93 7.26
CA THR A 122 5.93 17.51 5.98
C THR A 122 6.43 18.93 5.75
N LEU A 123 6.53 19.77 6.79
CA LEU A 123 7.16 21.08 6.70
C LEU A 123 8.66 20.97 6.38
N HIS A 124 9.36 19.98 6.92
CA HIS A 124 10.76 19.71 6.55
C HIS A 124 10.87 19.26 5.08
N LEU A 125 9.98 18.36 4.62
CA LEU A 125 9.90 17.95 3.21
C LEU A 125 9.68 19.12 2.24
N SER A 126 8.93 20.16 2.65
CA SER A 126 8.62 21.33 1.80
C SER A 126 9.85 22.09 1.27
N ALA A 127 11.02 21.95 1.91
CA ALA A 127 12.28 22.57 1.49
C ALA A 127 13.26 21.60 0.79
N LEU A 128 12.94 20.30 0.72
CA LEU A 128 13.83 19.31 0.10
C LEU A 128 13.62 19.29 -1.44
N PRO A 129 14.68 19.29 -2.26
CA PRO A 129 14.55 19.40 -3.73
C PRO A 129 13.64 18.38 -4.40
N ASN A 130 13.54 17.16 -3.86
CA ASN A 130 12.74 16.07 -4.44
C ASN A 130 11.32 15.97 -3.84
N TYR A 131 10.98 16.77 -2.83
CA TYR A 131 9.70 16.73 -2.11
C TYR A 131 8.98 18.08 -2.08
N THR A 132 9.65 19.17 -2.46
CA THR A 132 9.08 20.52 -2.42
C THR A 132 7.92 20.67 -3.40
N THR A 133 6.80 21.17 -2.89
CA THR A 133 5.64 21.62 -3.68
C THR A 133 5.72 23.11 -4.06
N CYS A 134 6.89 23.74 -3.86
CA CYS A 134 7.07 25.20 -3.88
C CYS A 134 6.23 25.97 -2.82
N GLY A 135 5.76 25.27 -1.80
CA GLY A 135 4.98 25.81 -0.68
C GLY A 135 3.55 25.27 -0.62
N THR A 136 2.96 25.29 0.56
CA THR A 136 1.60 24.79 0.82
C THR A 136 0.83 25.82 1.63
N MET A 137 -0.44 26.08 1.27
CA MET A 137 -1.28 27.00 2.02
C MET A 137 -2.02 26.28 3.15
N HIS A 138 -1.61 26.54 4.39
CA HIS A 138 -2.20 25.92 5.57
C HIS A 138 -3.33 26.78 6.16
N ILE A 139 -4.58 26.28 6.10
CA ILE A 139 -5.74 26.93 6.71
C ILE A 139 -6.06 26.24 8.04
N VAL A 140 -5.67 26.87 9.15
CA VAL A 140 -6.01 26.38 10.50
C VAL A 140 -7.39 26.90 10.88
N VAL A 141 -8.40 26.02 10.91
CA VAL A 141 -9.74 26.33 11.46
C VAL A 141 -9.65 26.42 12.98
N ASN A 142 -9.03 27.50 13.47
CA ASN A 142 -8.85 27.76 14.89
C ASN A 142 -10.15 28.26 15.51
N ASN A 143 -11.10 27.34 15.70
CA ASN A 143 -12.29 27.55 16.53
C ASN A 143 -11.93 27.71 18.03
N GLN A 144 -10.64 27.88 18.35
CA GLN A 144 -10.01 27.79 19.67
C GLN A 144 -10.15 26.39 20.28
N VAL A 145 -10.82 25.42 19.60
CA VAL A 145 -11.40 24.29 20.33
C VAL A 145 -11.80 22.90 19.59
N ALA A 146 -11.06 21.77 19.77
CA ALA A 146 -11.24 20.25 19.54
C ALA A 146 -11.25 19.18 20.77
N PHE A 147 -12.32 18.39 21.04
CA PHE A 147 -12.67 17.52 22.23
C PHE A 147 -13.35 18.02 23.54
N THR A 148 -12.77 17.84 24.74
CA THR A 148 -13.37 18.23 26.05
C THR A 148 -12.31 18.77 27.01
N THR A 149 -11.18 19.24 26.49
CA THR A 149 -10.09 19.71 27.34
C THR A 149 -10.20 21.25 27.53
N ASP A 150 -9.59 21.81 28.60
CA ASP A 150 -9.59 23.27 28.98
C ASP A 150 -9.48 24.20 27.76
N PRO A 151 -9.96 25.46 27.71
CA PRO A 151 -9.88 26.28 26.49
C PRO A 151 -8.46 26.55 25.92
N ARG A 152 -7.36 26.25 26.63
CA ARG A 152 -6.00 26.10 26.05
C ARG A 152 -5.83 24.84 25.18
N ARG A 153 -6.85 23.96 25.21
CA ARG A 153 -7.08 22.70 24.50
C ARG A 153 -8.56 22.21 24.40
N PHE A 154 -9.46 22.82 23.63
CA PHE A 154 -10.19 22.02 22.59
C PHE A 154 -11.64 21.24 22.81
N ARG A 155 -12.76 21.43 21.98
CA ARG A 155 -14.24 20.89 21.85
C ARG A 155 -14.61 19.88 20.68
N HIS A 156 -15.44 18.81 20.78
CA HIS A 156 -15.65 17.79 19.69
C HIS A 156 -16.96 17.81 18.83
N ASN A 157 -18.09 17.19 19.24
CA ASN A 157 -19.26 16.97 18.34
C ASN A 157 -20.63 17.47 18.86
N GLU A 158 -21.68 17.39 18.02
CA GLU A 158 -23.01 17.98 18.29
C GLU A 158 -23.91 17.25 19.31
N ILE A 159 -23.48 16.08 19.80
CA ILE A 159 -24.20 15.25 20.78
C ILE A 159 -23.49 15.28 22.15
N ASP A 160 -22.24 15.73 22.20
CA ASP A 160 -21.51 15.89 23.47
C ASP A 160 -22.10 17.08 24.26
N GLU A 161 -22.09 17.00 25.60
CA GLU A 161 -22.43 18.11 26.48
C GLU A 161 -21.16 18.84 26.96
N PRO A 162 -20.85 20.01 26.39
CA PRO A 162 -19.59 20.70 26.63
C PRO A 162 -19.56 21.59 27.88
N PHE A 163 -20.70 21.93 28.48
CA PHE A 163 -20.72 22.69 29.73
C PHE A 163 -20.01 21.98 30.88
N PHE A 164 -19.87 20.65 30.81
CA PHE A 164 -19.10 19.87 31.76
C PHE A 164 -17.61 20.23 31.81
N THR A 165 -17.04 20.82 30.75
CA THR A 165 -15.59 21.07 30.66
C THR A 165 -15.17 22.47 30.20
N GLN A 166 -16.02 23.22 29.47
CA GLN A 166 -15.73 24.64 29.15
C GLN A 166 -16.92 25.60 29.39
N PRO A 167 -17.52 25.62 30.61
CA PRO A 167 -18.73 26.39 30.88
C PRO A 167 -18.58 27.89 30.64
N ASN A 168 -17.43 28.49 30.94
CA ASN A 168 -17.22 29.93 30.74
C ASN A 168 -17.16 30.33 29.25
N MET A 169 -16.44 29.57 28.43
CA MET A 169 -16.40 29.82 26.98
C MET A 169 -17.79 29.61 26.35
N TYR A 170 -18.56 28.61 26.79
CA TYR A 170 -19.91 28.40 26.28
C TYR A 170 -20.91 29.47 26.72
N ARG A 171 -20.78 30.02 27.94
CA ARG A 171 -21.55 31.21 28.37
C ARG A 171 -21.28 32.43 27.50
N VAL A 172 -20.05 32.62 27.02
CA VAL A 172 -19.72 33.69 26.07
C VAL A 172 -20.33 33.39 24.71
N ILE A 173 -20.14 32.18 24.17
CA ILE A 173 -20.63 31.81 22.83
C ILE A 173 -22.16 31.75 22.74
N GLN A 174 -22.88 31.39 23.81
CA GLN A 174 -24.35 31.50 23.85
C GLN A 174 -24.87 32.95 23.81
N LYS A 175 -24.04 33.92 24.19
CA LYS A 175 -24.39 35.36 24.18
C LYS A 175 -23.87 36.09 22.95
N HIS A 176 -23.04 35.43 22.14
CA HIS A 176 -22.42 36.03 20.97
C HIS A 176 -23.28 35.72 19.72
N PRO A 177 -23.66 36.72 18.92
CA PRO A 177 -24.38 36.48 17.67
C PRO A 177 -23.51 35.67 16.69
N SER A 178 -24.14 34.94 15.78
CA SER A 178 -23.44 34.17 14.75
C SER A 178 -22.70 35.09 13.77
N SER A 179 -21.68 34.55 13.09
CA SER A 179 -20.94 35.29 12.05
C SER A 179 -21.87 35.78 10.93
N LEU A 180 -22.91 34.98 10.61
CA LEU A 180 -23.93 35.30 9.62
C LEU A 180 -24.81 36.48 10.08
N GLU A 181 -25.25 36.52 11.33
CA GLU A 181 -26.05 37.63 11.87
C GLU A 181 -25.25 38.94 11.90
N ILE A 182 -23.98 38.89 12.31
CA ILE A 182 -23.09 40.06 12.29
C ILE A 182 -22.92 40.60 10.86
N TYR A 183 -22.69 39.72 9.89
CA TYR A 183 -22.53 40.12 8.50
C TYR A 183 -23.85 40.60 7.87
N LYS A 184 -24.98 39.95 8.18
CA LYS A 184 -26.33 40.37 7.79
C LYS A 184 -26.61 41.80 8.24
N ASN A 185 -26.37 42.10 9.53
CA ASN A 185 -26.62 43.43 10.08
C ASN A 185 -25.74 44.49 9.40
N LYS A 186 -24.46 44.18 9.15
CA LYS A 186 -23.56 45.09 8.43
C LYS A 186 -24.03 45.41 7.00
N LEU A 187 -24.58 44.42 6.27
CA LEU A 187 -25.12 44.64 4.92
C LEU A 187 -26.43 45.45 4.92
N LEU A 188 -27.26 45.29 5.96
CA LEU A 188 -28.46 46.10 6.15
C LEU A 188 -28.10 47.55 6.50
N GLU A 189 -27.10 47.74 7.37
CA GLU A 189 -26.56 49.06 7.74
C GLU A 189 -25.90 49.79 6.57
N SER A 190 -25.25 49.07 5.64
CA SER A 190 -24.65 49.66 4.44
C SER A 190 -25.67 50.00 3.34
N GLY A 191 -26.89 49.47 3.42
CA GLY A 191 -27.93 49.64 2.40
C GLY A 191 -27.67 48.86 1.10
N GLU A 192 -26.65 47.99 1.05
CA GLU A 192 -26.32 47.17 -0.14
C GLU A 192 -27.35 46.06 -0.39
N VAL A 193 -28.09 45.62 0.64
CA VAL A 193 -29.04 44.50 0.60
C VAL A 193 -30.25 44.81 1.48
N THR A 194 -31.46 44.46 1.05
CA THR A 194 -32.69 44.65 1.85
C THR A 194 -33.04 43.41 2.70
N GLU A 195 -33.91 43.58 3.70
CA GLU A 195 -34.45 42.43 4.44
C GLU A 195 -35.24 41.46 3.54
N GLU A 196 -35.91 41.97 2.50
CA GLU A 196 -36.62 41.13 1.54
C GLU A 196 -35.67 40.25 0.73
N ASP A 197 -34.52 40.78 0.31
CA ASP A 197 -33.51 40.03 -0.42
C ASP A 197 -32.91 38.92 0.44
N ILE A 198 -32.60 39.20 1.71
CA ILE A 198 -32.13 38.20 2.68
C ILE A 198 -33.21 37.11 2.90
N GLY A 199 -34.47 37.50 3.06
CA GLY A 199 -35.60 36.58 3.20
C GLY A 199 -35.79 35.71 1.94
N ARG A 200 -35.58 36.26 0.75
CA ARG A 200 -35.62 35.55 -0.53
C ARG A 200 -34.47 34.55 -0.66
N MET A 201 -33.25 34.94 -0.30
CA MET A 201 -32.08 34.05 -0.29
C MET A 201 -32.27 32.87 0.68
N HIS A 202 -32.77 33.13 1.89
CA HIS A 202 -33.01 32.08 2.89
C HIS A 202 -34.04 31.06 2.40
N LYS A 203 -35.20 31.52 1.92
CA LYS A 203 -36.25 30.66 1.33
C LYS A 203 -35.74 29.83 0.15
N ASN A 204 -34.89 30.40 -0.70
CA ASN A 204 -34.30 29.67 -1.84
C ASN A 204 -33.37 28.54 -1.35
N VAL A 205 -32.48 28.82 -0.40
CA VAL A 205 -31.58 27.81 0.17
C VAL A 205 -32.37 26.69 0.87
N ASP A 206 -33.37 27.04 1.67
CA ASP A 206 -34.24 26.06 2.33
C ASP A 206 -35.02 25.20 1.32
N SER A 207 -35.51 25.79 0.22
CA SER A 207 -36.18 25.03 -0.84
C SER A 207 -35.25 23.98 -1.46
N ILE A 208 -34.02 24.37 -1.83
CA ILE A 208 -33.02 23.47 -2.41
C ILE A 208 -32.64 22.35 -1.41
N LEU A 209 -32.45 22.69 -0.13
CA LEU A 209 -32.12 21.70 0.89
C LEU A 209 -33.26 20.70 1.13
N ASN A 210 -34.51 21.16 1.15
CA ASN A 210 -35.69 20.29 1.31
C ASN A 210 -35.91 19.39 0.09
N GLU A 211 -35.76 19.93 -1.13
CA GLU A 211 -35.88 19.16 -2.37
C GLU A 211 -34.80 18.06 -2.46
N GLU A 212 -33.53 18.41 -2.25
CA GLU A 212 -32.44 17.42 -2.26
C GLU A 212 -32.55 16.42 -1.11
N PHE A 213 -33.14 16.79 0.04
CA PHE A 213 -33.46 15.86 1.12
C PHE A 213 -34.55 14.85 0.73
N LEU A 214 -35.62 15.28 0.05
CA LEU A 214 -36.64 14.38 -0.48
C LEU A 214 -36.01 13.45 -1.53
N ASN A 215 -35.27 14.00 -2.49
CA ASN A 215 -34.54 13.25 -3.52
C ASN A 215 -33.52 12.24 -2.94
N SER A 216 -33.03 12.45 -1.71
CA SER A 216 -32.08 11.55 -1.04
C SER A 216 -32.67 10.22 -0.59
N LYS A 217 -33.99 10.16 -0.36
CA LYS A 217 -34.67 8.96 0.17
C LYS A 217 -34.77 7.85 -0.88
N ASP A 218 -34.96 8.24 -2.13
CA ASP A 218 -35.00 7.34 -3.28
C ASP A 218 -33.64 7.25 -3.99
N TYR A 219 -32.60 7.91 -3.45
CA TYR A 219 -31.26 7.86 -4.00
C TYR A 219 -30.62 6.50 -3.78
N VAL A 220 -30.42 5.75 -4.88
CA VAL A 220 -29.61 4.54 -4.88
C VAL A 220 -28.16 4.93 -5.14
N GLN A 221 -27.24 4.55 -4.23
CA GLN A 221 -25.84 4.89 -4.41
C GLN A 221 -25.19 4.01 -5.48
N LYS A 222 -24.52 4.66 -6.45
CA LYS A 222 -23.84 4.02 -7.58
C LYS A 222 -22.34 3.96 -7.34
N ARG A 223 -21.67 2.98 -7.94
CA ARG A 223 -20.20 2.82 -7.82
C ARG A 223 -19.42 4.04 -8.30
N ARG A 224 -19.92 4.73 -9.33
CA ARG A 224 -19.34 5.98 -9.89
C ARG A 224 -19.45 7.21 -8.96
N ASP A 225 -20.20 7.13 -7.85
CA ASP A 225 -20.33 8.23 -6.88
C ASP A 225 -19.13 8.34 -5.92
N TRP A 226 -18.31 7.29 -5.90
CA TRP A 226 -17.03 7.22 -5.22
C TRP A 226 -15.92 7.78 -6.11
N LEU A 227 -14.82 8.21 -5.49
CA LEU A 227 -13.61 8.64 -6.17
C LEU A 227 -12.83 7.42 -6.75
N SER A 228 -13.46 6.68 -7.67
CA SER A 228 -12.66 5.93 -8.64
C SER A 228 -11.98 6.95 -9.54
N THR A 229 -10.67 7.14 -9.39
CA THR A 229 -9.88 7.94 -10.33
C THR A 229 -10.10 7.37 -11.74
N ASN A 230 -10.60 8.19 -12.68
CA ASN A 230 -11.00 7.71 -14.00
C ASN A 230 -9.79 7.57 -14.93
N TRP A 231 -8.94 6.59 -14.62
CA TRP A 231 -7.68 6.32 -15.29
C TRP A 231 -7.90 5.71 -16.68
N LYS A 232 -7.68 6.52 -17.71
CA LYS A 232 -7.80 6.08 -19.11
C LYS A 232 -6.78 4.97 -19.39
N GLY A 233 -7.26 3.83 -19.89
CA GLY A 233 -6.41 2.68 -20.26
C GLY A 233 -6.17 1.65 -19.15
N PHE A 234 -6.55 1.95 -17.90
CA PHE A 234 -6.47 1.01 -16.78
C PHE A 234 -7.77 0.23 -16.59
N LYS A 235 -7.66 -1.00 -16.10
CA LYS A 235 -8.79 -1.87 -15.80
C LYS A 235 -9.43 -1.51 -14.47
N SER A 236 -10.76 -1.42 -14.45
CA SER A 236 -11.52 -1.32 -13.20
C SER A 236 -11.36 -2.61 -12.37
N PRO A 237 -11.69 -2.62 -11.06
CA PRO A 237 -11.71 -3.84 -10.26
C PRO A 237 -12.65 -4.95 -10.77
N GLU A 238 -13.56 -4.64 -11.70
CA GLU A 238 -14.44 -5.62 -12.38
C GLU A 238 -13.72 -6.33 -13.54
N GLN A 239 -12.73 -5.66 -14.14
CA GLN A 239 -12.04 -6.12 -15.34
C GLN A 239 -10.80 -6.93 -14.96
N LEU A 240 -10.83 -8.22 -15.29
CA LEU A 240 -9.72 -9.11 -14.98
C LEU A 240 -8.52 -8.85 -15.89
N SER A 241 -7.36 -8.64 -15.27
CA SER A 241 -6.08 -8.49 -15.98
C SER A 241 -5.48 -9.86 -16.28
N ARG A 242 -4.93 -10.00 -17.48
CA ARG A 242 -4.26 -11.24 -17.90
C ARG A 242 -2.88 -11.32 -17.25
N ILE A 243 -2.41 -12.53 -16.95
CA ILE A 243 -1.01 -12.71 -16.55
C ILE A 243 -0.12 -12.31 -17.74
N ARG A 244 0.77 -11.33 -17.55
CA ARG A 244 1.79 -10.95 -18.53
C ARG A 244 3.15 -11.52 -18.16
N ASN A 245 3.98 -11.77 -19.17
CA ASN A 245 5.40 -12.05 -18.96
C ASN A 245 6.13 -10.75 -18.60
N THR A 246 7.28 -10.87 -17.94
CA THR A 246 8.07 -9.71 -17.48
C THR A 246 9.55 -9.81 -17.86
N GLY A 247 9.94 -10.86 -18.59
CA GLY A 247 11.21 -10.93 -19.29
C GLY A 247 11.40 -9.80 -20.29
N VAL A 248 12.65 -9.59 -20.68
CA VAL A 248 13.08 -8.53 -21.59
C VAL A 248 14.07 -9.11 -22.57
N ASN A 249 13.90 -8.79 -23.86
CA ASN A 249 14.81 -9.22 -24.90
C ASN A 249 16.30 -9.01 -24.53
N LEU A 250 17.11 -10.05 -24.73
CA LEU A 250 18.54 -10.11 -24.42
C LEU A 250 19.37 -8.91 -24.90
N GLU A 251 19.07 -8.34 -26.07
CA GLU A 251 19.81 -7.18 -26.59
C GLU A 251 19.55 -5.93 -25.76
N ILE A 252 18.31 -5.72 -25.33
CA ILE A 252 17.93 -4.61 -24.44
C ILE A 252 18.59 -4.81 -23.07
N LEU A 253 18.53 -6.03 -22.50
CA LEU A 253 19.21 -6.35 -21.24
C LEU A 253 20.72 -6.07 -21.30
N LYS A 254 21.40 -6.48 -22.38
CA LYS A 254 22.83 -6.21 -22.56
C LYS A 254 23.13 -4.73 -22.79
N LYS A 255 22.30 -4.00 -23.54
CA LYS A 255 22.44 -2.56 -23.77
C LYS A 255 22.27 -1.75 -22.47
N VAL A 256 21.22 -2.04 -21.71
CA VAL A 256 20.94 -1.43 -20.40
C VAL A 256 22.04 -1.80 -19.40
N GLY A 257 22.43 -3.08 -19.33
CA GLY A 257 23.49 -3.56 -18.44
C GLY A 257 24.86 -2.90 -18.69
N ARG A 258 25.22 -2.67 -19.96
CA ARG A 258 26.40 -1.89 -20.34
C ARG A 258 26.28 -0.44 -19.88
N ALA A 259 25.14 0.22 -20.12
CA ALA A 259 24.91 1.60 -19.71
C ALA A 259 25.03 1.79 -18.18
N ILE A 260 24.47 0.89 -17.38
CA ILE A 260 24.59 0.86 -15.90
C ILE A 260 26.05 0.74 -15.44
N SER A 261 26.88 0.03 -16.21
CA SER A 261 28.27 -0.26 -15.85
C SER A 261 29.24 0.86 -16.23
N ILE A 262 28.89 1.74 -17.16
CA ILE A 262 29.74 2.85 -17.62
C ILE A 262 29.77 3.98 -16.59
N LEU A 263 30.95 4.54 -16.34
CA LEU A 263 31.14 5.78 -15.58
C LEU A 263 31.48 6.94 -16.54
N PRO A 264 31.11 8.19 -16.22
CA PRO A 264 31.49 9.36 -17.03
C PRO A 264 33.01 9.49 -17.15
N LYS A 265 33.52 9.88 -18.33
CA LYS A 265 34.96 9.95 -18.62
C LYS A 265 35.72 10.88 -17.68
N ASP A 266 35.08 11.98 -17.29
CA ASP A 266 35.67 13.03 -16.44
C ASP A 266 35.42 12.79 -14.94
N PHE A 267 34.78 11.67 -14.58
CA PHE A 267 34.55 11.29 -13.18
C PHE A 267 35.68 10.39 -12.66
N LYS A 268 36.25 10.75 -11.50
CA LYS A 268 37.28 9.97 -10.81
C LYS A 268 36.66 9.14 -9.67
N PRO A 269 36.23 7.88 -9.91
CA PRO A 269 35.60 7.05 -8.87
C PRO A 269 36.60 6.64 -7.78
N HIS A 270 36.09 6.43 -6.57
CA HIS A 270 36.81 5.69 -5.54
C HIS A 270 37.11 4.25 -6.02
N ARG A 271 38.29 3.69 -5.66
CA ARG A 271 38.77 2.38 -6.15
C ARG A 271 37.74 1.25 -5.97
N ALA A 272 37.04 1.23 -4.84
CA ALA A 272 36.00 0.22 -4.58
C ALA A 272 34.77 0.37 -5.50
N VAL A 273 34.37 1.61 -5.82
CA VAL A 273 33.26 1.88 -6.74
C VAL A 273 33.63 1.50 -8.17
N LYS A 274 34.87 1.83 -8.59
CA LYS A 274 35.40 1.41 -9.90
C LYS A 274 35.32 -0.11 -10.07
N LYS A 275 35.76 -0.86 -9.05
CA LYS A 275 35.68 -2.33 -9.06
C LYS A 275 34.24 -2.84 -9.21
N VAL A 276 33.27 -2.26 -8.48
CA VAL A 276 31.84 -2.65 -8.61
C VAL A 276 31.32 -2.45 -10.04
N HIS A 277 31.75 -1.39 -10.73
CA HIS A 277 31.38 -1.14 -12.13
C HIS A 277 32.09 -2.12 -13.11
N GLU A 278 33.36 -2.45 -12.86
CA GLU A 278 34.10 -3.48 -13.62
C GLU A 278 33.47 -4.88 -13.44
N ASP A 279 33.10 -5.25 -12.21
CA ASP A 279 32.43 -6.52 -11.90
C ASP A 279 31.03 -6.59 -12.56
N ARG A 280 30.25 -5.49 -12.56
CA ARG A 280 28.97 -5.39 -13.27
C ARG A 280 29.10 -5.54 -14.79
N ALA A 281 30.11 -4.89 -15.40
CA ALA A 281 30.37 -5.03 -16.84
C ALA A 281 30.63 -6.50 -17.19
N LYS A 282 31.48 -7.18 -16.40
CA LYS A 282 31.79 -8.59 -16.56
C LYS A 282 30.55 -9.48 -16.46
N MET A 283 29.66 -9.27 -15.48
CA MET A 283 28.41 -10.04 -15.33
C MET A 283 27.52 -9.96 -16.59
N ILE A 284 27.50 -8.82 -17.29
CA ILE A 284 26.71 -8.63 -18.51
C ILE A 284 27.39 -9.20 -19.76
N GLU A 285 28.71 -9.21 -19.78
CA GLU A 285 29.50 -9.84 -20.85
C GLU A 285 29.44 -11.37 -20.79
N THR A 286 29.59 -11.97 -19.60
CA THR A 286 29.44 -13.42 -19.43
C THR A 286 27.98 -13.87 -19.47
N GLY A 287 27.06 -13.04 -18.97
CA GLY A 287 25.66 -13.41 -18.79
C GLY A 287 25.42 -14.38 -17.62
N GLU A 288 26.42 -14.59 -16.77
CA GLU A 288 26.38 -15.56 -15.66
C GLU A 288 26.67 -14.90 -14.32
N GLY A 289 26.05 -15.42 -13.26
CA GLY A 289 26.41 -15.07 -11.89
C GLY A 289 26.03 -13.65 -11.44
N LEU A 290 24.97 -13.07 -12.03
CA LEU A 290 24.46 -11.74 -11.72
C LEU A 290 24.02 -11.68 -10.26
N GLU A 291 24.53 -10.67 -9.55
CA GLU A 291 24.23 -10.41 -8.14
C GLU A 291 22.98 -9.53 -7.97
N TRP A 292 22.46 -9.46 -6.75
CA TRP A 292 21.19 -8.77 -6.44
C TRP A 292 21.13 -7.33 -6.94
N ALA A 293 22.19 -6.56 -6.66
CA ALA A 293 22.28 -5.16 -7.07
C ALA A 293 22.37 -4.96 -8.60
N MET A 294 22.69 -6.02 -9.36
CA MET A 294 22.63 -5.98 -10.82
C MET A 294 21.23 -6.36 -11.34
N GLY A 295 20.56 -7.34 -10.71
CA GLY A 295 19.16 -7.65 -11.01
C GLY A 295 18.22 -6.46 -10.71
N GLU A 296 18.44 -5.76 -9.59
CA GLU A 296 17.75 -4.50 -9.25
C GLU A 296 18.00 -3.40 -10.27
N ALA A 297 19.27 -3.15 -10.63
CA ALA A 297 19.62 -2.12 -11.60
C ALA A 297 19.07 -2.42 -13.01
N LEU A 298 19.04 -3.70 -13.44
CA LEU A 298 18.38 -4.11 -14.67
C LEU A 298 16.86 -3.92 -14.61
N ALA A 299 16.22 -4.14 -13.45
CA ALA A 299 14.77 -3.94 -13.31
C ALA A 299 14.41 -2.46 -13.52
N PHE A 300 15.11 -1.56 -12.84
CA PHE A 300 14.89 -0.11 -12.99
C PHE A 300 15.34 0.39 -14.37
N GLY A 301 16.51 -0.04 -14.86
CA GLY A 301 17.05 0.38 -16.15
C GLY A 301 16.23 -0.07 -17.35
N THR A 302 15.57 -1.23 -17.28
CA THR A 302 14.62 -1.67 -18.32
C THR A 302 13.28 -0.97 -18.19
N LEU A 303 12.78 -0.74 -16.97
CA LEU A 303 11.57 0.06 -16.76
C LEU A 303 11.76 1.51 -17.25
N LEU A 304 12.93 2.13 -17.07
CA LEU A 304 13.22 3.48 -17.61
C LEU A 304 13.15 3.60 -19.15
N VAL A 305 13.17 2.47 -19.88
CA VAL A 305 12.95 2.45 -21.34
C VAL A 305 11.45 2.40 -21.68
N GLU A 306 10.61 1.98 -20.73
CA GLU A 306 9.18 1.73 -20.90
C GLU A 306 8.29 2.79 -20.21
N VAL A 307 8.70 3.29 -19.05
CA VAL A 307 7.91 4.03 -18.05
C VAL A 307 8.80 4.93 -17.18
N TYR A 308 8.20 5.81 -16.35
CA TYR A 308 8.94 6.60 -15.37
C TYR A 308 9.27 5.77 -14.12
N VAL A 309 10.42 6.07 -13.48
CA VAL A 309 10.88 5.38 -12.26
C VAL A 309 11.16 6.41 -11.18
N HIS A 310 10.39 6.36 -10.09
CA HIS A 310 10.59 7.17 -8.89
C HIS A 310 11.03 6.29 -7.73
N VAL A 311 12.23 6.58 -7.21
CA VAL A 311 12.76 5.96 -5.99
C VAL A 311 13.30 7.10 -5.13
N SER A 312 12.77 7.24 -3.92
CA SER A 312 13.20 8.29 -3.00
C SER A 312 13.29 7.74 -1.58
N SER A 313 14.24 8.29 -0.81
CA SER A 313 14.36 8.03 0.61
C SER A 313 14.90 9.29 1.28
N SER A 314 14.09 9.88 2.16
CA SER A 314 14.56 10.83 3.18
C SER A 314 14.55 10.14 4.55
N LEU A 315 15.22 10.73 5.53
CA LEU A 315 15.41 10.15 6.87
C LEU A 315 14.21 10.47 7.78
N SER A 316 13.01 10.10 7.30
CA SER A 316 11.76 10.07 8.07
C SER A 316 10.85 9.01 7.45
N GLU A 317 10.29 8.11 8.25
CA GLU A 317 9.45 7.04 7.72
C GLU A 317 8.02 7.52 7.43
N PHE A 318 7.43 8.32 8.33
CA PHE A 318 6.01 8.65 8.26
C PHE A 318 5.68 9.60 7.11
N GLY A 319 6.25 10.81 7.13
CA GLY A 319 5.96 11.86 6.16
C GLY A 319 6.35 11.44 4.74
N VAL A 320 7.49 10.75 4.59
CA VAL A 320 7.93 10.23 3.29
C VAL A 320 7.01 9.13 2.78
N LEU A 321 6.65 8.11 3.58
CA LEU A 321 5.75 7.05 3.09
C LEU A 321 4.37 7.61 2.71
N GLY A 322 3.88 8.63 3.42
CA GLY A 322 2.68 9.37 3.04
C GLY A 322 2.82 10.11 1.70
N PHE A 323 3.96 10.77 1.46
CA PHE A 323 4.27 11.44 0.19
C PHE A 323 4.36 10.45 -0.99
N GLU A 324 5.15 9.38 -0.84
CA GLU A 324 5.29 8.33 -1.88
C GLU A 324 3.95 7.67 -2.19
N LEU A 325 3.11 7.46 -1.18
CA LEU A 325 1.75 6.97 -1.36
C LEU A 325 0.92 7.93 -2.21
N GLY A 326 0.91 9.22 -1.88
CA GLY A 326 0.20 10.24 -2.66
C GLY A 326 0.67 10.28 -4.12
N TYR A 327 1.98 10.28 -4.34
CA TYR A 327 2.58 10.22 -5.69
C TYR A 327 2.12 8.98 -6.46
N SER A 328 2.07 7.82 -5.80
CA SER A 328 1.64 6.54 -6.40
C SER A 328 0.14 6.41 -6.69
N MET A 329 -0.69 7.31 -6.14
CA MET A 329 -2.13 7.41 -6.43
C MET A 329 -2.41 8.37 -7.60
N GLU A 330 -1.55 9.37 -7.82
CA GLU A 330 -1.69 10.33 -8.92
C GLU A 330 -0.97 9.86 -10.20
N ASN A 331 0.21 9.23 -10.09
CA ASN A 331 0.99 8.75 -11.24
C ASN A 331 1.15 7.22 -11.26
N LEU A 332 0.60 6.59 -12.30
CA LEU A 332 0.55 5.13 -12.50
C LEU A 332 1.56 4.60 -13.48
N ASP A 333 2.03 5.49 -14.35
CA ASP A 333 3.10 5.27 -15.31
C ASP A 333 4.46 5.56 -14.65
N ALA A 334 4.44 5.89 -13.35
CA ALA A 334 5.56 5.79 -12.43
C ALA A 334 5.52 4.45 -11.67
N ILE A 335 6.65 3.74 -11.62
CA ILE A 335 6.90 2.86 -10.47
C ILE A 335 7.37 3.73 -9.31
N VAL A 336 6.70 3.62 -8.17
CA VAL A 336 7.03 4.36 -6.94
C VAL A 336 7.49 3.36 -5.88
N ILE A 337 8.68 3.61 -5.32
CA ILE A 337 9.32 2.69 -4.38
C ILE A 337 9.77 3.45 -3.14
N TRP A 338 9.19 3.08 -2.00
CA TRP A 338 9.69 3.45 -0.67
C TRP A 338 10.54 2.31 -0.10
N LYS A 339 11.67 2.65 0.52
CA LYS A 339 12.60 1.67 1.11
C LYS A 339 12.98 2.09 2.53
N ALA A 340 12.65 1.24 3.49
CA ALA A 340 13.12 1.40 4.87
C ALA A 340 14.63 1.14 4.94
N GLN A 341 15.35 1.80 5.86
CA GLN A 341 16.78 1.53 6.08
C GLN A 341 17.00 0.11 6.63
N PHE A 342 16.17 -0.27 7.61
CA PHE A 342 15.91 -1.64 8.05
C PHE A 342 14.39 -1.83 8.11
N GLY A 343 13.90 -3.03 7.81
CA GLY A 343 12.45 -3.28 7.74
C GLY A 343 11.74 -3.04 9.08
N ASP A 344 12.48 -3.23 10.16
CA ASP A 344 12.10 -3.01 11.56
C ASP A 344 11.54 -1.60 11.81
N PHE A 345 12.02 -0.58 11.08
CA PHE A 345 11.61 0.84 11.21
C PHE A 345 10.29 1.19 10.51
N SER A 346 9.73 0.30 9.69
CA SER A 346 8.43 0.56 9.02
C SER A 346 7.26 0.76 9.98
N ASN A 347 7.42 0.35 11.25
CA ASN A 347 6.49 0.64 12.34
C ASN A 347 6.33 2.15 12.62
N GLY A 348 7.32 2.99 12.28
CA GLY A 348 7.22 4.45 12.37
C GLY A 348 6.10 5.02 11.50
N ALA A 349 5.81 4.37 10.37
CA ALA A 349 4.76 4.76 9.42
C ALA A 349 3.50 3.87 9.48
N GLN A 350 3.26 3.17 10.61
CA GLN A 350 2.20 2.16 10.72
C GLN A 350 0.81 2.67 10.33
N VAL A 351 0.48 3.93 10.62
CA VAL A 351 -0.82 4.51 10.26
C VAL A 351 -1.01 4.62 8.74
N ILE A 352 0.04 4.90 7.98
CA ILE A 352 -0.03 4.92 6.51
C ILE A 352 -0.28 3.50 5.98
N LEU A 353 0.40 2.50 6.57
CA LEU A 353 0.21 1.09 6.25
C LEU A 353 -1.23 0.61 6.56
N ASP A 354 -1.73 0.91 7.76
CA ASP A 354 -3.05 0.50 8.24
C ASP A 354 -4.18 1.24 7.53
N GLN A 355 -4.12 2.57 7.52
CA GLN A 355 -5.26 3.41 7.18
C GLN A 355 -5.29 3.85 5.72
N PHE A 356 -4.23 3.60 4.95
CA PHE A 356 -4.24 3.92 3.52
C PHE A 356 -3.76 2.76 2.66
N LEU A 357 -2.59 2.18 2.93
CA LEU A 357 -2.00 1.19 2.02
C LEU A 357 -2.77 -0.14 2.01
N SER A 358 -3.16 -0.66 3.18
CA SER A 358 -3.90 -1.93 3.29
C SER A 358 -5.42 -1.80 3.05
N SER A 359 -5.98 -0.59 3.15
CA SER A 359 -7.44 -0.39 3.23
C SER A 359 -7.99 0.74 2.34
N GLY A 360 -7.14 1.51 1.65
CA GLY A 360 -7.56 2.65 0.84
C GLY A 360 -8.39 2.28 -0.40
N GLU A 361 -8.08 1.15 -1.04
CA GLU A 361 -8.90 0.64 -2.14
C GLU A 361 -10.28 0.16 -1.65
N ALA A 362 -10.33 -0.56 -0.52
CA ALA A 362 -11.60 -1.01 0.06
C ALA A 362 -12.48 0.16 0.54
N LYS A 363 -11.90 1.17 1.21
CA LYS A 363 -12.65 2.30 1.76
C LYS A 363 -13.04 3.35 0.72
N TRP A 364 -12.17 3.61 -0.26
CA TRP A 364 -12.27 4.78 -1.14
C TRP A 364 -12.12 4.47 -2.64
N LEU A 365 -11.95 3.19 -3.03
CA LEU A 365 -11.67 2.74 -4.41
C LEU A 365 -10.40 3.36 -5.03
N ARG A 366 -9.44 3.79 -4.18
CA ARG A 366 -8.14 4.30 -4.60
C ARG A 366 -7.12 3.16 -4.69
N GLN A 367 -6.76 2.79 -5.91
CA GLN A 367 -5.62 1.91 -6.19
C GLN A 367 -4.30 2.68 -6.00
N THR A 368 -3.22 1.93 -5.76
CA THR A 368 -1.85 2.46 -5.65
C THR A 368 -0.86 1.38 -6.11
N GLY A 369 0.20 1.79 -6.80
CA GLY A 369 1.27 0.91 -7.27
C GLY A 369 2.43 0.71 -6.29
N LEU A 370 2.37 1.36 -5.11
CA LEU A 370 3.51 1.56 -4.22
C LEU A 370 4.21 0.25 -3.84
N VAL A 371 5.52 0.23 -4.03
CA VAL A 371 6.40 -0.84 -3.57
C VAL A 371 7.04 -0.43 -2.25
N VAL A 372 6.92 -1.28 -1.24
CA VAL A 372 7.47 -1.11 0.11
C VAL A 372 8.58 -2.14 0.29
N LEU A 373 9.83 -1.69 0.22
CA LEU A 373 11.03 -2.52 0.39
C LEU A 373 11.48 -2.51 1.86
N LEU A 374 11.50 -3.68 2.49
CA LEU A 374 11.79 -3.85 3.92
C LEU A 374 13.00 -4.76 4.09
N PRO A 375 14.19 -4.24 4.44
CA PRO A 375 15.36 -5.08 4.68
C PRO A 375 15.15 -6.04 5.85
N HIS A 376 15.15 -7.35 5.58
CA HIS A 376 14.76 -8.43 6.50
C HIS A 376 15.85 -9.50 6.57
N GLY A 377 15.99 -10.15 7.73
CA GLY A 377 16.85 -11.32 7.93
C GLY A 377 17.42 -11.43 9.34
N TYR A 378 17.33 -12.60 9.95
CA TYR A 378 17.90 -12.85 11.28
C TYR A 378 19.39 -13.14 11.16
N ASP A 379 20.19 -12.07 11.19
CA ASP A 379 21.65 -12.09 10.95
C ASP A 379 22.48 -11.85 12.23
N GLY A 380 21.87 -11.94 13.41
CA GLY A 380 22.55 -11.68 14.69
C GLY A 380 22.79 -10.21 15.03
N GLN A 381 22.12 -9.28 14.32
CA GLN A 381 22.29 -7.82 14.49
C GLN A 381 21.39 -7.20 15.57
N GLY A 382 20.78 -8.03 16.41
CA GLY A 382 19.89 -7.60 17.48
C GLY A 382 18.45 -7.30 17.04
N PRO A 383 17.61 -6.79 17.97
CA PRO A 383 16.17 -6.73 17.79
C PRO A 383 15.67 -5.69 16.78
N GLU A 384 16.37 -4.57 16.55
CA GLU A 384 15.95 -3.51 15.61
C GLU A 384 16.58 -3.62 14.19
N HIS A 385 17.27 -4.72 13.89
CA HIS A 385 17.98 -4.91 12.61
C HIS A 385 17.74 -6.30 11.99
N SER A 386 16.65 -6.96 12.37
CA SER A 386 16.41 -8.38 12.03
C SER A 386 15.05 -8.64 11.38
N SER A 387 13.99 -7.99 11.85
CA SER A 387 12.62 -8.36 11.50
C SER A 387 11.81 -7.19 10.97
N ALA A 388 11.46 -7.28 9.69
CA ALA A 388 10.47 -6.43 9.04
C ALA A 388 9.01 -6.66 9.54
N ARG A 389 8.79 -7.46 10.60
CA ARG A 389 7.46 -7.83 11.10
C ARG A 389 6.55 -8.41 10.02
N LEU A 390 7.08 -9.35 9.23
CA LEU A 390 6.38 -10.04 8.15
C LEU A 390 4.98 -10.55 8.59
N GLU A 391 4.86 -11.03 9.83
CA GLU A 391 3.58 -11.48 10.42
C GLU A 391 2.48 -10.40 10.41
N ARG A 392 2.84 -9.12 10.58
CA ARG A 392 1.89 -8.01 10.64
C ARG A 392 1.30 -7.71 9.27
N PHE A 393 2.15 -7.66 8.25
CA PHE A 393 1.69 -7.47 6.86
C PHE A 393 0.82 -8.63 6.38
N LEU A 394 1.12 -9.86 6.82
CA LEU A 394 0.31 -11.03 6.53
C LEU A 394 -1.01 -11.03 7.32
N GLN A 395 -1.02 -10.60 8.58
CA GLN A 395 -2.24 -10.46 9.40
C GLN A 395 -3.22 -9.44 8.80
N MET A 396 -2.71 -8.39 8.15
CA MET A 396 -3.48 -7.33 7.52
C MET A 396 -3.93 -7.65 6.07
N SER A 397 -3.61 -8.84 5.55
CA SER A 397 -4.10 -9.30 4.25
C SER A 397 -5.53 -9.86 4.37
N ASP A 398 -6.38 -9.55 3.38
CA ASP A 398 -7.82 -9.89 3.33
C ASP A 398 -8.15 -11.21 2.61
N GLU A 399 -7.17 -12.11 2.47
CA GLU A 399 -7.36 -13.44 1.89
C GLU A 399 -8.01 -14.40 2.90
N ASP A 400 -9.08 -15.10 2.52
CA ASP A 400 -9.67 -16.15 3.37
C ASP A 400 -8.72 -17.38 3.48
N PRO A 401 -8.40 -17.88 4.68
CA PRO A 401 -7.51 -19.04 4.86
C PRO A 401 -8.17 -20.41 4.61
N TYR A 402 -9.50 -20.48 4.52
CA TYR A 402 -10.32 -21.68 4.42
C TYR A 402 -11.01 -21.85 3.06
N GLU A 403 -11.10 -20.79 2.26
CA GLU A 403 -11.57 -20.84 0.87
C GLU A 403 -10.38 -20.89 -0.12
N ILE A 404 -10.43 -21.79 -1.10
CA ILE A 404 -9.48 -21.77 -2.24
C ILE A 404 -10.12 -20.95 -3.36
N PRO A 405 -9.56 -19.77 -3.72
CA PRO A 405 -10.13 -18.94 -4.77
C PRO A 405 -9.97 -19.59 -6.14
N GLU A 406 -10.76 -19.14 -7.11
CA GLU A 406 -10.71 -19.63 -8.49
C GLU A 406 -9.32 -19.38 -9.14
N MET A 407 -8.60 -20.48 -9.41
CA MET A 407 -7.21 -20.48 -9.91
C MET A 407 -7.10 -20.59 -11.44
N ASP A 408 -7.83 -19.76 -12.20
CA ASP A 408 -7.72 -19.72 -13.67
C ASP A 408 -6.26 -19.49 -14.11
N PRO A 409 -5.72 -20.26 -15.08
CA PRO A 409 -4.36 -20.08 -15.59
C PRO A 409 -4.12 -18.77 -16.36
N THR A 410 -5.18 -18.13 -16.87
CA THR A 410 -5.09 -16.96 -17.76
C THR A 410 -5.25 -15.63 -17.00
N HIS A 411 -6.16 -15.59 -16.03
CA HIS A 411 -6.52 -14.44 -15.22
C HIS A 411 -6.43 -14.80 -13.73
N ARG A 412 -5.59 -14.10 -12.96
CA ARG A 412 -5.50 -14.34 -11.51
C ARG A 412 -6.45 -13.41 -10.76
N LYS A 413 -7.69 -13.84 -10.55
CA LYS A 413 -8.68 -13.08 -9.75
C LYS A 413 -8.12 -12.70 -8.37
N GLN A 414 -7.48 -13.65 -7.72
CA GLN A 414 -6.87 -13.51 -6.39
C GLN A 414 -5.93 -12.29 -6.25
N ILE A 415 -5.06 -12.02 -7.23
CA ILE A 415 -4.05 -10.94 -7.15
C ILE A 415 -4.61 -9.55 -7.47
N GLN A 416 -5.85 -9.47 -7.98
CA GLN A 416 -6.63 -8.24 -8.09
C GLN A 416 -7.62 -8.06 -6.94
N LYS A 417 -8.11 -9.15 -6.35
CA LYS A 417 -9.03 -9.11 -5.21
C LYS A 417 -8.32 -8.71 -3.93
N CYS A 418 -7.25 -9.40 -3.54
CA CYS A 418 -6.56 -9.12 -2.28
C CYS A 418 -6.06 -7.67 -2.22
N ASN A 419 -6.13 -7.07 -1.03
CA ASN A 419 -5.76 -5.68 -0.79
C ASN A 419 -4.32 -5.35 -1.22
N TRP A 420 -3.38 -6.27 -0.98
CA TRP A 420 -1.99 -6.13 -1.39
C TRP A 420 -1.28 -7.48 -1.62
N GLN A 421 0.02 -7.41 -1.85
CA GLN A 421 0.88 -8.56 -2.08
C GLN A 421 2.03 -8.55 -1.08
N VAL A 422 2.39 -9.71 -0.54
CA VAL A 422 3.53 -9.89 0.36
C VAL A 422 4.47 -10.94 -0.23
N VAL A 423 5.70 -10.54 -0.50
CA VAL A 423 6.74 -11.39 -1.11
C VAL A 423 8.03 -11.39 -0.28
N ASN A 424 8.76 -12.49 -0.33
CA ASN A 424 10.07 -12.65 0.29
C ASN A 424 10.97 -13.40 -0.69
N THR A 425 11.56 -12.64 -1.61
CA THR A 425 12.26 -13.18 -2.79
C THR A 425 13.64 -13.70 -2.45
N THR A 426 14.07 -14.79 -3.10
CA THR A 426 15.38 -15.39 -2.83
C THR A 426 16.38 -15.32 -3.98
N THR A 427 16.00 -14.90 -5.20
CA THR A 427 16.94 -14.74 -6.33
C THR A 427 16.87 -13.36 -6.99
N PRO A 428 17.98 -12.87 -7.57
CA PRO A 428 18.00 -11.60 -8.31
C PRO A 428 17.00 -11.55 -9.48
N ALA A 429 16.83 -12.65 -10.22
CA ALA A 429 15.84 -12.72 -11.30
C ALA A 429 14.40 -12.64 -10.78
N ASN A 430 14.08 -13.30 -9.67
CA ASN A 430 12.71 -13.24 -9.14
C ASN A 430 12.38 -11.85 -8.60
N TYR A 431 13.34 -11.15 -8.00
CA TYR A 431 13.22 -9.74 -7.63
C TYR A 431 13.00 -8.84 -8.87
N PHE A 432 13.82 -8.99 -9.92
CA PHE A 432 13.65 -8.25 -11.18
C PHE A 432 12.23 -8.39 -11.75
N HIS A 433 11.72 -9.62 -11.81
CA HIS A 433 10.37 -9.87 -12.29
C HIS A 433 9.29 -9.34 -11.37
N VAL A 434 9.44 -9.42 -10.03
CA VAL A 434 8.41 -8.93 -9.11
C VAL A 434 8.22 -7.42 -9.18
N ILE A 435 9.32 -6.68 -9.39
CA ILE A 435 9.34 -5.24 -9.59
C ILE A 435 8.70 -4.88 -10.94
N ARG A 436 9.16 -5.46 -12.05
CA ARG A 436 8.57 -5.21 -13.39
C ARG A 436 7.08 -5.56 -13.46
N ARG A 437 6.67 -6.62 -12.77
CA ARG A 437 5.27 -7.08 -12.65
C ARG A 437 4.33 -6.02 -12.08
N GLN A 438 4.79 -5.01 -11.34
CA GLN A 438 3.96 -3.90 -10.88
C GLN A 438 3.49 -3.00 -12.03
N MET A 439 4.35 -2.77 -13.03
CA MET A 439 4.07 -1.86 -14.16
C MET A 439 3.37 -2.54 -15.33
N HIS A 440 3.75 -3.80 -15.64
CA HIS A 440 3.16 -4.58 -16.74
C HIS A 440 1.68 -4.95 -16.55
N ARG A 441 1.13 -4.74 -15.35
CA ARG A 441 -0.29 -4.97 -15.06
C ARG A 441 -1.16 -3.83 -15.54
N GLU A 442 -2.39 -4.18 -15.89
CA GLU A 442 -3.45 -3.22 -16.26
C GLU A 442 -4.18 -2.65 -15.03
N PHE A 443 -3.64 -2.87 -13.81
CA PHE A 443 -4.17 -2.42 -12.53
C PHE A 443 -3.00 -2.13 -11.58
N ARG A 444 -3.26 -1.44 -10.47
CA ARG A 444 -2.25 -1.13 -9.45
C ARG A 444 -2.68 -1.70 -8.08
N LYS A 445 -1.75 -2.39 -7.41
CA LYS A 445 -1.87 -2.92 -6.04
C LYS A 445 -0.55 -2.71 -5.31
N PRO A 446 -0.55 -2.47 -3.99
CA PRO A 446 0.69 -2.42 -3.21
C PRO A 446 1.49 -3.72 -3.31
N LEU A 447 2.81 -3.60 -3.14
CA LEU A 447 3.74 -4.71 -3.03
C LEU A 447 4.62 -4.51 -1.81
N ILE A 448 4.40 -5.32 -0.77
CA ILE A 448 5.27 -5.43 0.39
C ILE A 448 6.33 -6.49 0.06
N ALA A 449 7.60 -6.10 0.00
CA ALA A 449 8.70 -7.00 -0.31
C ALA A 449 9.72 -7.03 0.82
N MET A 450 9.91 -8.21 1.42
CA MET A 450 11.05 -8.50 2.27
C MET A 450 12.30 -8.48 1.39
N SER A 451 13.05 -7.39 1.45
CA SER A 451 14.28 -7.21 0.69
C SER A 451 15.47 -7.77 1.49
N PRO A 452 16.50 -8.32 0.85
CA PRO A 452 17.56 -9.00 1.58
C PRO A 452 18.61 -8.04 2.14
N LYS A 453 19.26 -8.50 3.22
CA LYS A 453 20.54 -7.96 3.70
C LYS A 453 21.70 -8.84 3.25
N ASN A 454 21.85 -10.03 3.85
CA ASN A 454 22.95 -10.95 3.54
C ASN A 454 22.94 -11.50 2.11
N LEU A 455 21.77 -11.70 1.48
CA LEU A 455 21.71 -12.22 0.11
C LEU A 455 22.26 -11.25 -0.95
N LEU A 456 22.41 -9.95 -0.62
CA LEU A 456 22.96 -8.94 -1.55
C LEU A 456 24.35 -9.30 -2.10
N ARG A 457 25.13 -10.10 -1.35
CA ARG A 457 26.48 -10.55 -1.72
C ARG A 457 26.71 -12.05 -1.46
N TYR A 458 25.65 -12.83 -1.23
CA TYR A 458 25.81 -14.25 -0.89
C TYR A 458 26.24 -15.04 -2.13
N LYS A 459 27.31 -15.82 -2.02
CA LYS A 459 27.98 -16.56 -3.12
C LYS A 459 27.03 -17.35 -4.04
N PHE A 460 25.95 -17.92 -3.49
CA PHE A 460 24.97 -18.73 -4.24
C PHE A 460 23.65 -17.98 -4.53
N CYS A 461 23.49 -16.73 -4.08
CA CYS A 461 22.36 -15.89 -4.45
C CYS A 461 22.70 -15.10 -5.73
N LYS A 462 22.73 -15.83 -6.83
CA LYS A 462 23.03 -15.32 -8.17
C LYS A 462 22.02 -15.88 -9.16
N SER A 463 21.80 -15.13 -10.24
CA SER A 463 21.00 -15.58 -11.38
C SER A 463 21.80 -15.45 -12.69
N ASN A 464 21.41 -16.22 -13.69
CA ASN A 464 21.95 -16.10 -15.05
C ASN A 464 21.05 -15.18 -15.89
N LEU A 465 21.62 -14.53 -16.90
CA LEU A 465 20.91 -13.56 -17.75
C LEU A 465 19.72 -14.19 -18.51
N SER A 466 19.80 -15.51 -18.76
CA SER A 466 18.70 -16.33 -19.29
C SER A 466 17.46 -16.41 -18.40
N GLU A 467 17.57 -16.12 -17.10
CA GLU A 467 16.41 -16.01 -16.19
C GLU A 467 15.67 -14.66 -16.30
N PHE A 468 16.26 -13.68 -16.98
CA PHE A 468 15.69 -12.34 -17.21
C PHE A 468 15.14 -12.18 -18.63
N ASP A 469 15.57 -13.04 -19.56
CA ASP A 469 15.33 -12.99 -21.00
C ASP A 469 14.02 -13.67 -21.43
N ASP A 470 13.34 -13.18 -22.47
CA ASP A 470 12.04 -13.68 -22.92
C ASP A 470 12.11 -14.74 -24.05
N VAL A 471 13.31 -15.16 -24.45
CA VAL A 471 13.54 -16.16 -25.49
C VAL A 471 13.06 -17.57 -25.07
N GLN A 472 12.24 -18.18 -25.94
CA GLN A 472 11.71 -19.53 -25.73
C GLN A 472 12.81 -20.59 -25.79
N GLY A 473 12.83 -21.51 -24.82
CA GLY A 473 13.76 -22.65 -24.79
C GLY A 473 15.06 -22.43 -24.02
N HIS A 474 15.30 -21.25 -23.46
CA HIS A 474 16.38 -21.02 -22.50
C HIS A 474 16.02 -21.61 -21.11
N GLU A 475 17.02 -21.88 -20.26
CA GLU A 475 16.78 -22.49 -18.93
C GLU A 475 15.81 -21.72 -18.02
N GLY A 476 15.72 -20.38 -18.18
CA GLY A 476 14.76 -19.53 -17.48
C GLY A 476 13.33 -19.55 -18.05
N PHE A 477 13.14 -20.08 -19.26
CA PHE A 477 11.86 -20.20 -19.94
C PHE A 477 11.19 -21.54 -19.58
N ASP A 478 10.48 -21.56 -18.46
CA ASP A 478 9.68 -22.72 -18.03
C ASP A 478 8.29 -22.75 -18.68
N LYS A 479 7.45 -23.72 -18.27
CA LYS A 479 6.03 -23.83 -18.67
C LYS A 479 5.16 -22.62 -18.27
N GLN A 480 5.68 -21.67 -17.49
CA GLN A 480 5.03 -20.41 -17.12
C GLN A 480 5.60 -19.19 -17.87
N GLY A 481 6.66 -19.35 -18.66
CA GLY A 481 7.39 -18.27 -19.34
C GLY A 481 8.22 -17.41 -18.37
N THR A 482 9.04 -16.52 -18.93
CA THR A 482 9.94 -15.67 -18.12
C THR A 482 9.17 -14.59 -17.36
N ARG A 483 8.86 -14.90 -16.10
CA ARG A 483 8.10 -14.05 -15.18
C ARG A 483 8.32 -14.45 -13.73
N PHE A 484 7.82 -13.63 -12.81
CA PHE A 484 7.90 -13.86 -11.37
C PHE A 484 7.31 -15.23 -10.97
N LYS A 485 8.11 -16.04 -10.28
CA LYS A 485 7.76 -17.36 -9.77
C LYS A 485 7.29 -17.20 -8.33
N ARG A 486 6.02 -17.51 -8.06
CA ARG A 486 5.42 -17.49 -6.71
C ARG A 486 5.94 -18.62 -5.81
N LEU A 487 6.38 -19.72 -6.42
CA LEU A 487 6.93 -20.89 -5.77
C LEU A 487 8.17 -21.34 -6.55
N LEU A 488 9.30 -21.52 -5.89
CA LEU A 488 10.55 -22.00 -6.49
C LEU A 488 10.96 -23.35 -5.89
N ILE A 489 11.38 -24.26 -6.75
CA ILE A 489 11.99 -25.53 -6.36
C ILE A 489 13.30 -25.62 -7.14
N LYS A 490 14.29 -26.26 -6.55
CA LYS A 490 15.57 -26.52 -7.20
C LYS A 490 15.38 -27.58 -8.29
N ASP A 491 15.96 -27.38 -9.47
CA ASP A 491 15.98 -28.36 -10.57
C ASP A 491 14.60 -28.68 -11.19
N GLN A 492 13.71 -27.67 -11.31
CA GLN A 492 12.34 -27.81 -11.88
C GLN A 492 12.25 -28.53 -13.25
N ASN A 493 13.33 -28.50 -14.04
CA ASN A 493 13.37 -29.08 -15.38
C ASN A 493 13.60 -30.61 -15.38
N ASN A 494 14.05 -31.20 -14.26
CA ASN A 494 14.40 -32.63 -14.15
C ASN A 494 13.47 -33.45 -13.25
N HIS A 495 12.39 -32.85 -12.70
CA HIS A 495 11.46 -33.55 -11.81
C HIS A 495 10.51 -34.49 -12.56
N LEU A 496 10.19 -35.62 -11.91
CA LEU A 496 9.09 -36.48 -12.32
C LEU A 496 7.73 -35.88 -11.86
N ASP A 497 6.64 -36.36 -12.46
CA ASP A 497 5.28 -36.01 -12.02
C ASP A 497 4.97 -36.61 -10.62
N LEU A 498 5.71 -37.64 -10.20
CA LEU A 498 5.55 -38.31 -8.90
C LEU A 498 6.90 -38.80 -8.36
N GLU A 499 7.30 -38.36 -7.16
CA GLU A 499 8.61 -38.66 -6.56
C GLU A 499 8.45 -39.34 -5.20
N LYS A 500 8.11 -40.64 -5.24
CA LYS A 500 7.86 -41.47 -4.03
C LYS A 500 9.09 -41.67 -3.12
N CYS A 501 10.30 -41.35 -3.59
CA CYS A 501 11.54 -41.44 -2.82
C CYS A 501 11.70 -40.31 -1.79
N ILE A 502 11.02 -39.17 -1.98
CA ILE A 502 11.05 -38.05 -1.06
C ILE A 502 10.18 -38.37 0.16
N LYS A 503 10.79 -38.37 1.34
CA LYS A 503 10.13 -38.59 2.63
C LYS A 503 9.72 -37.30 3.32
N ARG A 504 10.27 -36.15 2.91
CA ARG A 504 9.98 -34.85 3.51
C ARG A 504 9.95 -33.71 2.50
N LEU A 505 8.93 -32.86 2.62
CA LEU A 505 8.80 -31.60 1.91
C LEU A 505 8.96 -30.45 2.90
N VAL A 506 10.10 -29.75 2.84
CA VAL A 506 10.37 -28.55 3.63
C VAL A 506 9.94 -27.32 2.83
N LEU A 507 8.86 -26.68 3.27
CA LEU A 507 8.40 -25.38 2.81
C LEU A 507 9.11 -24.29 3.61
N CYS A 508 9.66 -23.29 2.94
CA CYS A 508 10.35 -22.15 3.57
C CYS A 508 10.17 -20.87 2.75
N SER A 509 10.60 -19.73 3.28
CA SER A 509 10.56 -18.43 2.59
C SER A 509 11.79 -17.59 2.95
N GLY A 510 12.29 -16.79 2.01
CA GLY A 510 13.48 -15.95 2.25
C GLY A 510 14.79 -16.71 2.45
N LYS A 511 15.74 -16.07 3.14
CA LYS A 511 17.17 -16.48 3.15
C LYS A 511 17.44 -17.87 3.74
N VAL A 512 16.59 -18.35 4.64
CA VAL A 512 16.74 -19.65 5.34
C VAL A 512 16.88 -20.83 4.36
N TYR A 513 16.35 -20.71 3.14
CA TYR A 513 16.56 -21.67 2.06
C TYR A 513 18.03 -22.03 1.82
N TYR A 514 18.93 -21.05 1.85
CA TYR A 514 20.34 -21.27 1.54
C TYR A 514 21.05 -22.06 2.63
N GLU A 515 20.71 -21.77 3.90
CA GLU A 515 21.19 -22.51 5.07
C GLU A 515 20.68 -23.96 5.03
N LEU A 516 19.40 -24.17 4.67
CA LEU A 516 18.79 -25.49 4.50
C LEU A 516 19.40 -26.30 3.33
N ASP A 517 19.65 -25.70 2.16
CA ASP A 517 20.29 -26.42 1.03
C ASP A 517 21.76 -26.73 1.32
N GLU A 518 22.50 -25.87 2.04
CA GLU A 518 23.85 -26.19 2.51
C GLU A 518 23.86 -27.35 3.52
N GLU A 519 22.96 -27.38 4.52
CA GLU A 519 22.85 -28.50 5.46
C GLU A 519 22.39 -29.80 4.78
N ARG A 520 21.41 -29.74 3.87
CA ARG A 520 20.95 -30.91 3.11
C ARG A 520 22.10 -31.53 2.29
N LYS A 521 22.92 -30.70 1.65
CA LYS A 521 24.12 -31.15 0.91
C LYS A 521 25.15 -31.82 1.84
N LYS A 522 25.49 -31.20 2.97
CA LYS A 522 26.45 -31.79 3.94
C LYS A 522 26.03 -33.17 4.43
N ARG A 523 24.73 -33.45 4.47
CA ARG A 523 24.12 -34.69 4.97
C ARG A 523 23.76 -35.70 3.86
N ASN A 524 23.99 -35.36 2.59
CA ASN A 524 23.53 -36.15 1.44
C ASN A 524 22.01 -36.48 1.47
N GLY A 525 21.19 -35.54 1.96
CA GLY A 525 19.74 -35.70 2.18
C GLY A 525 18.92 -35.71 0.89
N ASN A 526 19.09 -36.74 0.07
CA ASN A 526 18.43 -36.92 -1.24
C ASN A 526 16.94 -37.26 -1.13
N ASP A 527 16.45 -37.62 0.06
CA ASP A 527 15.04 -37.87 0.37
C ASP A 527 14.28 -36.63 0.92
N ILE A 528 14.91 -35.46 0.89
CA ILE A 528 14.34 -34.18 1.33
C ILE A 528 14.20 -33.22 0.15
N ALA A 529 12.96 -32.84 -0.18
CA ALA A 529 12.67 -31.74 -1.09
C ALA A 529 12.57 -30.42 -0.31
N ILE A 530 13.19 -29.35 -0.84
CA ILE A 530 13.09 -28.00 -0.28
C ILE A 530 12.38 -27.10 -1.29
N CYS A 531 11.31 -26.45 -0.86
CA CYS A 531 10.43 -25.63 -1.68
C CYS A 531 10.31 -24.22 -1.08
N ARG A 532 10.51 -23.20 -1.90
CA ARG A 532 10.53 -21.79 -1.53
C ARG A 532 9.20 -21.12 -1.89
N VAL A 533 8.50 -20.60 -0.90
CA VAL A 533 7.30 -19.77 -1.05
C VAL A 533 7.72 -18.31 -1.16
N GLU A 534 7.90 -17.85 -2.41
CA GLU A 534 8.37 -16.50 -2.74
C GLU A 534 7.25 -15.45 -2.63
N GLN A 535 6.01 -15.84 -2.92
CA GLN A 535 4.80 -15.04 -2.66
C GLN A 535 4.01 -15.69 -1.55
N LEU A 536 3.92 -15.01 -0.41
CA LEU A 536 3.21 -15.47 0.78
C LEU A 536 1.75 -15.02 0.74
N CYS A 537 1.51 -13.77 0.31
CA CYS A 537 0.19 -13.24 0.02
C CYS A 537 0.14 -12.65 -1.40
N PRO A 538 -0.88 -12.96 -2.22
CA PRO A 538 -1.85 -14.02 -2.00
C PRO A 538 -1.22 -15.42 -2.06
N PHE A 539 -1.72 -16.37 -1.28
CA PHE A 539 -1.11 -17.69 -1.10
C PHE A 539 -1.25 -18.55 -2.36
N PRO A 540 -0.17 -19.21 -2.85
CA PRO A 540 -0.18 -19.94 -4.11
C PRO A 540 -0.73 -21.36 -3.98
N PHE A 541 -2.01 -21.50 -3.57
CA PHE A 541 -2.68 -22.80 -3.39
C PHE A 541 -2.46 -23.75 -4.57
N ASP A 542 -2.57 -23.26 -5.81
CA ASP A 542 -2.42 -24.06 -7.03
C ASP A 542 -1.02 -24.70 -7.18
N LEU A 543 0.03 -23.98 -6.80
CA LEU A 543 1.40 -24.50 -6.87
C LEU A 543 1.68 -25.40 -5.67
N ILE A 544 1.24 -25.01 -4.47
CA ILE A 544 1.40 -25.84 -3.25
C ILE A 544 0.70 -27.21 -3.45
N GLN A 545 -0.53 -27.22 -3.95
CA GLN A 545 -1.26 -28.45 -4.27
C GLN A 545 -0.57 -29.32 -5.32
N ARG A 546 0.10 -28.71 -6.31
CA ARG A 546 0.90 -29.45 -7.31
C ARG A 546 2.06 -30.19 -6.64
N GLU A 547 2.76 -29.55 -5.70
CA GLU A 547 3.88 -30.20 -4.99
C GLU A 547 3.42 -31.23 -3.96
N LEU A 548 2.30 -30.98 -3.26
CA LEU A 548 1.69 -31.99 -2.38
C LEU A 548 1.25 -33.24 -3.17
N LYS A 549 0.80 -33.10 -4.44
CA LYS A 549 0.52 -34.23 -5.34
C LYS A 549 1.78 -34.98 -5.77
N ARG A 550 2.90 -34.27 -6.02
CA ARG A 550 4.19 -34.86 -6.41
C ARG A 550 4.80 -35.71 -5.29
N TYR A 551 4.61 -35.29 -4.03
CA TYR A 551 5.21 -35.89 -2.83
C TYR A 551 4.15 -36.47 -1.85
N PRO A 552 3.31 -37.44 -2.27
CA PRO A 552 2.13 -37.86 -1.51
C PRO A 552 2.43 -38.57 -0.18
N ASN A 553 3.66 -39.08 -0.01
CA ASN A 553 4.12 -39.79 1.19
C ASN A 553 4.99 -38.91 2.10
N ALA A 554 5.23 -37.65 1.73
CA ALA A 554 6.19 -36.82 2.42
C ALA A 554 5.60 -36.17 3.68
N GLU A 555 6.38 -36.12 4.75
CA GLU A 555 6.10 -35.27 5.90
C GLU A 555 6.21 -33.79 5.49
N ILE A 556 5.23 -32.98 5.88
CA ILE A 556 5.16 -31.56 5.53
C ILE A 556 5.75 -30.74 6.68
N VAL A 557 6.80 -29.97 6.39
CA VAL A 557 7.49 -29.12 7.37
C VAL A 557 7.44 -27.67 6.91
N TRP A 558 6.97 -26.76 7.75
CA TRP A 558 7.19 -25.33 7.58
C TRP A 558 8.45 -24.93 8.36
N CYS A 559 9.48 -24.49 7.64
CA CYS A 559 10.73 -23.99 8.22
C CYS A 559 10.89 -22.49 7.99
N GLN A 560 11.18 -21.77 9.06
CA GLN A 560 11.42 -20.33 9.06
C GLN A 560 12.49 -19.97 10.10
N GLU A 561 13.19 -18.87 9.90
CA GLU A 561 14.16 -18.38 10.89
C GLU A 561 13.47 -17.57 12.00
N GLU A 562 12.34 -16.94 11.68
CA GLU A 562 11.56 -16.14 12.60
C GLU A 562 10.94 -17.01 13.70
N SER A 563 10.71 -16.42 14.86
CA SER A 563 10.03 -17.07 15.99
C SER A 563 8.60 -17.51 15.66
N MET A 564 8.08 -18.52 16.38
CA MET A 564 6.76 -19.13 16.10
C MET A 564 5.59 -18.12 16.07
N ASN A 565 5.68 -17.03 16.82
CA ASN A 565 4.72 -15.92 16.86
C ASN A 565 5.02 -14.77 15.86
N MET A 566 6.00 -14.97 14.97
CA MET A 566 6.50 -14.01 13.98
C MET A 566 6.66 -14.71 12.60
N GLY A 567 7.05 -13.96 11.57
CA GLY A 567 7.23 -14.52 10.24
C GLY A 567 5.92 -14.96 9.61
N ALA A 568 5.93 -16.05 8.83
CA ALA A 568 4.76 -16.45 8.05
C ALA A 568 3.99 -17.66 8.59
N TYR A 569 4.49 -18.39 9.61
CA TYR A 569 3.89 -19.64 10.08
C TYR A 569 2.39 -19.53 10.41
N THR A 570 1.99 -18.53 11.20
CA THR A 570 0.59 -18.32 11.62
C THR A 570 -0.36 -18.00 10.46
N TYR A 571 0.15 -17.41 9.37
CA TYR A 571 -0.60 -17.12 8.15
C TYR A 571 -0.66 -18.33 7.20
N ILE A 572 0.46 -19.03 7.03
CA ILE A 572 0.62 -20.11 6.06
C ILE A 572 -0.02 -21.41 6.56
N ALA A 573 0.12 -21.74 7.84
CA ALA A 573 -0.35 -23.01 8.39
C ALA A 573 -1.85 -23.31 8.14
N PRO A 574 -2.82 -22.39 8.36
CA PRO A 574 -4.23 -22.69 8.07
C PRO A 574 -4.50 -22.82 6.57
N ARG A 575 -3.84 -22.02 5.72
CA ARG A 575 -3.95 -22.10 4.25
C ARG A 575 -3.34 -23.38 3.70
N LEU A 576 -2.25 -23.84 4.30
CA LEU A 576 -1.62 -25.12 3.99
C LEU A 576 -2.50 -26.30 4.40
N CYS A 577 -3.17 -26.25 5.56
CA CYS A 577 -4.20 -27.24 5.92
C CYS A 577 -5.31 -27.30 4.85
N THR A 578 -5.83 -26.15 4.42
CA THR A 578 -6.85 -26.06 3.36
C THR A 578 -6.36 -26.62 2.03
N ALA A 579 -5.11 -26.33 1.63
CA ALA A 579 -4.49 -26.93 0.45
C ALA A 579 -4.34 -28.46 0.57
N MET A 580 -3.94 -28.96 1.74
CA MET A 580 -3.76 -30.38 2.03
C MET A 580 -5.08 -31.16 2.01
N LYS A 581 -6.15 -30.66 2.63
CA LYS A 581 -7.49 -31.31 2.67
C LYS A 581 -8.07 -31.67 1.30
N VAL A 582 -7.68 -30.95 0.25
CA VAL A 582 -8.16 -31.17 -1.13
C VAL A 582 -7.33 -32.23 -1.87
N VAL A 583 -6.12 -32.54 -1.39
CA VAL A 583 -5.11 -33.31 -2.13
C VAL A 583 -4.70 -34.60 -1.40
N LEU A 584 -4.67 -34.56 -0.07
CA LEU A 584 -4.19 -35.61 0.81
C LEU A 584 -5.33 -36.08 1.71
N VAL A 585 -5.28 -37.34 2.13
CA VAL A 585 -6.23 -37.93 3.10
C VAL A 585 -6.08 -37.31 4.50
N LYS A 586 -4.97 -36.59 4.75
CA LYS A 586 -4.65 -35.87 5.98
C LYS A 586 -4.51 -34.37 5.70
N GLY A 587 -4.96 -33.53 6.62
CA GLY A 587 -5.12 -32.09 6.38
C GLY A 587 -5.46 -31.31 7.65
N SER A 588 -4.78 -31.62 8.75
CA SER A 588 -4.88 -30.93 10.03
C SER A 588 -3.62 -30.11 10.33
N MET A 589 -3.66 -29.29 11.38
CA MET A 589 -2.47 -28.60 11.88
C MET A 589 -1.40 -29.56 12.43
N GLU A 590 -1.79 -30.75 12.89
CA GLU A 590 -0.88 -31.76 13.46
C GLU A 590 0.00 -32.43 12.40
N ASP A 591 -0.47 -32.42 11.15
CA ASP A 591 0.21 -32.92 9.95
C ASP A 591 1.30 -31.94 9.44
N ILE A 592 1.34 -30.70 9.96
CA ILE A 592 2.34 -29.68 9.60
C ILE A 592 3.35 -29.58 10.75
N LYS A 593 4.61 -29.96 10.52
CA LYS A 593 5.67 -29.72 11.51
C LYS A 593 6.20 -28.29 11.40
N TYR A 594 6.33 -27.62 12.55
CA TYR A 594 7.03 -26.35 12.65
C TYR A 594 8.52 -26.57 12.96
N ALA A 595 9.39 -25.92 12.19
CA ALA A 595 10.83 -25.90 12.42
C ALA A 595 11.37 -24.46 12.36
N GLY A 596 11.46 -23.80 13.52
CA GLY A 596 11.96 -22.44 13.66
C GLY A 596 12.21 -22.07 15.12
N ARG A 597 12.39 -20.77 15.39
CA ARG A 597 12.71 -20.29 16.75
C ARG A 597 11.49 -20.38 17.70
N PRO A 598 11.69 -20.64 19.01
CA PRO A 598 10.61 -20.53 20.00
C PRO A 598 10.12 -19.07 20.12
N PRO A 599 8.92 -18.82 20.70
CA PRO A 599 8.36 -17.48 20.86
C PRO A 599 9.11 -16.66 21.95
N PRO A 600 9.65 -15.47 21.62
CA PRO A 600 10.32 -14.57 22.54
C PRO A 600 9.46 -13.34 22.89
N PRO A 601 9.82 -12.58 23.94
CA PRO A 601 9.23 -11.27 24.22
C PRO A 601 9.81 -10.14 23.34
N VAL A 602 10.90 -10.38 22.60
CA VAL A 602 11.62 -9.39 21.77
C VAL A 602 11.99 -9.98 20.40
N TYR A 603 12.07 -9.15 19.36
CA TYR A 603 12.24 -9.55 17.95
C TYR A 603 13.30 -10.62 17.69
N CYS A 604 14.49 -10.44 18.27
CA CYS A 604 15.64 -11.33 18.21
C CYS A 604 16.46 -11.13 19.50
N ARG A 605 17.15 -12.15 20.00
CA ARG A 605 18.07 -12.01 21.14
C ARG A 605 19.34 -11.28 20.69
N SER A 606 19.92 -10.47 21.57
CA SER A 606 21.20 -9.78 21.33
C SER A 606 22.43 -10.66 21.55
N ILE A 607 22.25 -11.86 22.12
CA ILE A 607 23.31 -12.85 22.37
C ILE A 607 23.22 -13.92 21.29
N LEU A 608 24.33 -14.16 20.58
CA LEU A 608 24.50 -15.25 19.62
C LEU A 608 24.69 -16.60 20.33
N ASP A 609 23.62 -17.10 20.96
CA ASP A 609 23.63 -18.42 21.57
C ASP A 609 23.55 -19.54 20.50
N VAL A 610 24.31 -20.62 20.73
CA VAL A 610 24.41 -21.78 19.81
C VAL A 610 23.05 -22.49 19.63
N GLU A 611 22.11 -22.31 20.55
CA GLU A 611 20.74 -22.84 20.48
C GLU A 611 19.89 -22.24 19.35
N ASP A 612 20.22 -21.03 18.88
CA ASP A 612 19.37 -20.26 17.97
C ASP A 612 19.29 -20.87 16.55
N LEU A 613 20.26 -21.72 16.19
CA LEU A 613 20.27 -22.56 14.98
C LEU A 613 19.59 -23.93 15.15
N GLY A 614 19.25 -24.31 16.39
CA GLY A 614 18.73 -25.64 16.72
C GLY A 614 17.40 -25.97 16.04
N GLY A 615 16.53 -24.99 15.83
CA GLY A 615 15.25 -25.16 15.14
C GLY A 615 15.37 -25.34 13.62
N VAL A 616 16.23 -24.54 12.98
CA VAL A 616 16.45 -24.59 11.52
C VAL A 616 17.17 -25.88 11.12
N ASN A 617 18.21 -26.27 11.87
CA ASN A 617 18.92 -27.53 11.62
C ASN A 617 17.98 -28.74 11.76
N ARG A 618 17.07 -28.74 12.76
CA ARG A 618 16.11 -29.86 12.98
C ARG A 618 15.27 -30.19 11.76
N ALA A 619 14.90 -29.22 10.91
CA ALA A 619 14.14 -29.47 9.68
C ALA A 619 14.81 -30.51 8.74
N VAL A 620 16.15 -30.53 8.74
CA VAL A 620 16.98 -31.42 7.91
C VAL A 620 17.53 -32.62 8.71
N VAL A 621 17.51 -32.56 10.06
CA VAL A 621 18.12 -33.58 10.93
C VAL A 621 17.14 -34.67 11.39
N VAL A 622 15.91 -34.29 11.76
CA VAL A 622 14.96 -35.12 12.54
C VAL A 622 13.71 -35.37 11.72
#